data_AF-A0A8T4TJV2-F1
#
_entry.id   AF-A0A8T4TJV2-F1
#
_cell.length_a   1.000
_cell.length_b   1.000
_cell.length_c   1.000
_cell.angle_alpha   90.00
_cell.angle_beta   90.00
_cell.angle_gamma   90.00
#
_symmetry.space_group_name_H-M   'P 1'
#
loop_
_entity.id
_entity.type
_entity.pdbx_description
1 polymer ?
#
loop_
_entity_poly.entity_id
_entity_poly.type
_entity_poly.pdbx_seq_one_letter_code
_entity_poly.pdbx_strand_id
1 'polypeptide(L)' 'MKNKINLPKRFWDDSKWAHQNFGELQQRYTNKWVAIVNKKVAGVVENGDIARRIAVKKIGVKEIPVVFVESGHNLH' A
#
# COMPACT_ATOMS: atom_id res chain seq x y z
N MET A 1 -7.05 20.74 -16.80
CA MET A 1 -6.19 19.69 -17.38
C MET A 1 -6.09 18.54 -16.38
N LYS A 2 -6.48 17.31 -16.76
CA LYS A 2 -6.30 16.15 -15.88
C LYS A 2 -4.83 15.74 -15.94
N ASN A 3 -4.05 16.04 -14.91
CA ASN A 3 -2.69 15.50 -14.78
C ASN A 3 -2.78 13.98 -14.69
N LYS A 4 -2.47 13.28 -15.78
CA LYS A 4 -2.30 11.83 -15.78
C LYS A 4 -0.99 11.57 -15.04
N ILE A 5 -1.07 11.16 -13.77
CA ILE A 5 0.11 10.80 -12.99
C ILE A 5 0.77 9.61 -13.71
N ASN A 6 1.95 9.84 -14.30
CA ASN A 6 2.68 8.82 -15.03
C ASN A 6 3.53 7.99 -14.07
N LEU A 7 2.91 7.01 -13.41
CA LEU A 7 3.59 6.08 -12.50
C LEU A 7 4.07 4.84 -13.26
N PRO A 8 5.19 4.22 -12.83
CA PRO A 8 5.71 3.02 -13.49
C PRO A 8 4.70 1.88 -13.45
N LYS A 9 4.71 1.00 -14.46
CA LYS A 9 3.80 -0.17 -14.54
C LYS A 9 3.78 -0.99 -13.24
N ARG A 10 4.94 -1.16 -12.59
CA ARG A 10 5.07 -1.84 -11.29
C ARG A 10 4.13 -1.24 -10.23
N PHE A 11 4.01 0.08 -10.15
CA PHE A 11 3.13 0.74 -9.18
C PHE A 11 1.68 0.26 -9.36
N TRP A 12 1.19 0.25 -10.60
CA TRP A 12 -0.17 -0.16 -10.92
C TRP A 12 -0.36 -1.67 -10.72
N ASP A 13 0.64 -2.48 -11.06
CA ASP A 13 0.61 -3.92 -10.81
C ASP A 13 0.56 -4.23 -9.29
N ASP A 14 1.32 -3.50 -8.48
CA ASP A 14 1.35 -3.61 -7.02
C ASP A 14 0.03 -3.13 -6.39
N SER A 15 -0.53 -2.02 -6.87
CA SER A 15 -1.83 -1.51 -6.44
C SER A 15 -2.95 -2.50 -6.78
N LYS A 16 -2.96 -3.06 -8.00
CA LYS A 16 -3.92 -4.08 -8.40
C LYS A 16 -3.81 -5.32 -7.52
N TRP A 17 -2.59 -5.78 -7.24
CA TRP A 17 -2.35 -6.91 -6.37
C TRP A 17 -2.89 -6.67 -4.96
N ALA A 18 -2.69 -5.48 -4.39
CA ALA A 18 -3.22 -5.13 -3.07
C ALA A 18 -4.75 -5.25 -2.99
N HIS A 19 -5.45 -4.76 -4.01
CA HIS A 19 -6.91 -4.87 -4.09
C HIS A 19 -7.38 -6.33 -4.22
N GLN A 20 -6.71 -7.11 -5.06
CA GLN A 20 -7.05 -8.53 -5.26
C GLN A 20 -6.83 -9.38 -3.99
N ASN A 21 -5.89 -8.96 -3.13
CA ASN A 21 -5.53 -9.66 -1.90
C ASN A 21 -6.04 -8.92 -0.64
N PHE A 22 -6.98 -8.00 -0.79
CA PHE A 22 -7.38 -7.11 0.30
C PHE A 22 -7.95 -7.87 1.50
N GLY A 23 -8.67 -8.98 1.28
CA GLY A 23 -9.17 -9.83 2.36
C GLY A 23 -8.05 -10.44 3.22
N GLU A 24 -6.94 -10.86 2.62
CA GLU A 24 -5.76 -11.33 3.37
C GLU A 24 -5.09 -10.17 4.13
N LEU A 25 -5.01 -9.00 3.50
CA LEU A 25 -4.46 -7.80 4.13
C LEU A 25 -5.31 -7.39 5.34
N GLN A 26 -6.64 -7.42 5.24
CA GLN A 26 -7.56 -7.15 6.35
C GLN A 26 -7.32 -8.09 7.52
N GLN A 27 -7.23 -9.39 7.29
CA GLN A 27 -7.00 -10.37 8.36
C GLN A 27 -5.71 -10.11 9.15
N ARG A 28 -4.68 -9.53 8.53
CA ARG A 28 -3.35 -9.35 9.15
C ARG A 28 -3.05 -7.93 9.60
N TYR A 29 -3.60 -6.93 8.91
CA TYR A 29 -3.15 -5.54 8.98
C TYR A 29 -4.30 -4.54 9.09
N THR A 30 -5.48 -4.96 9.56
CA THR A 30 -6.62 -4.05 9.83
C THR A 30 -6.16 -2.83 10.63
N ASN A 31 -6.65 -1.66 10.22
CA ASN A 31 -6.33 -0.32 10.74
C ASN A 31 -4.85 0.10 10.59
N LYS A 32 -4.13 -0.49 9.64
CA LYS A 32 -2.74 -0.11 9.33
C LYS A 32 -2.61 0.33 7.89
N TRP A 33 -1.59 1.16 7.64
CA TRP A 33 -1.12 1.47 6.31
C TRP A 33 -0.10 0.44 5.85
N VAL A 34 -0.30 -0.08 4.66
CA VAL A 34 0.52 -1.15 4.07
C VAL A 34 1.13 -0.64 2.76
N ALA A 35 2.46 -0.62 2.71
CA ALA A 35 3.23 -0.32 1.50
C ALA A 35 3.50 -1.61 0.72
N ILE A 36 3.17 -1.64 -0.58
CA ILE A 36 3.33 -2.81 -1.44
C ILE A 36 4.40 -2.58 -2.48
N VAL A 37 5.33 -3.52 -2.61
CA VAL A 37 6.39 -3.51 -3.64
C VAL A 37 6.59 -4.90 -4.19
N ASN A 38 6.58 -5.03 -5.52
CA ASN A 38 6.73 -6.32 -6.22
C ASN A 38 5.76 -7.39 -5.69
N LYS A 39 4.49 -7.00 -5.53
CA LYS A 39 3.39 -7.85 -5.04
C LYS A 39 3.63 -8.44 -3.65
N LYS A 40 4.38 -7.72 -2.80
CA LYS A 40 4.69 -8.11 -1.42
C LYS A 40 4.56 -6.92 -0.49
N VAL A 41 4.21 -7.20 0.76
CA VAL A 41 4.21 -6.21 1.84
C VAL A 41 5.64 -5.80 2.17
N ALA A 42 5.94 -4.52 1.96
CA ALA A 42 7.26 -3.92 2.15
C ALA A 42 7.36 -3.04 3.40
N GLY A 43 6.21 -2.58 3.93
CA GLY A 43 6.13 -1.81 5.17
C GLY A 43 4.71 -1.81 5.71
N VAL A 44 4.57 -1.84 7.04
CA VAL A 44 3.28 -1.81 7.76
C VAL A 44 3.44 -0.93 8.98
N VAL A 45 2.58 0.07 9.13
CA VAL A 45 2.58 0.99 10.28
C VAL A 45 1.28 1.81 10.29
N GLU A 46 0.99 2.49 11.38
CA GLU A 46 -0.21 3.30 11.63
C GLU A 46 -0.23 4.61 10.81
N ASN A 47 0.84 4.94 10.07
CA ASN A 47 0.97 6.16 9.27
C ASN A 47 1.44 5.88 7.84
N GLY A 48 0.69 6.35 6.83
CA GLY A 48 0.98 6.08 5.43
C GLY A 48 2.34 6.59 4.93
N ASP A 49 2.79 7.77 5.39
CA ASP A 49 4.10 8.30 5.00
C ASP A 49 5.24 7.48 5.63
N ILE A 50 5.08 7.02 6.87
CA ILE A 50 6.06 6.13 7.51
C ILE A 50 6.10 4.78 6.77
N ALA A 51 4.94 4.22 6.40
CA ALA A 51 4.87 2.95 5.63
C ALA A 51 5.66 3.07 4.32
N ARG A 52 5.46 4.20 3.61
CA ARG A 52 6.22 4.53 2.40
C ARG A 52 7.72 4.61 2.69
N ARG A 53 8.14 5.40 3.68
CA ARG A 53 9.57 5.61 4.01
C ARG A 53 10.27 4.30 4.37
N ILE A 54 9.61 3.42 5.13
CA ILE A 54 10.13 2.08 5.46
C ILE A 54 10.41 1.30 4.16
N ALA A 55 9.44 1.26 3.25
CA ALA A 55 9.57 0.52 2.00
C ALA A 55 10.63 1.14 1.06
N VAL A 56 10.72 2.48 0.98
CA VAL A 56 11.77 3.19 0.24
C VAL A 56 13.15 2.85 0.79
N LYS A 57 13.34 2.90 2.12
CA LYS A 57 14.63 2.60 2.76
C LYS A 57 15.07 1.15 2.52
N LYS A 58 14.11 0.23 2.46
CA LYS A 58 14.38 -1.21 2.27
C LYS A 58 14.66 -1.60 0.82
N ILE A 59 13.98 -0.97 -0.14
CA ILE A 59 13.94 -1.45 -1.54
C ILE A 59 14.50 -0.42 -2.54
N GLY A 60 14.61 0.85 -2.14
CA GLY A 60 15.22 1.90 -2.97
C GLY A 60 14.29 2.51 -4.03
N VAL A 61 13.00 2.16 -4.04
CA VAL A 61 12.01 2.68 -5.02
C VAL A 61 11.12 3.74 -4.38
N LYS A 62 10.84 4.85 -5.08
CA LYS A 62 10.14 6.02 -4.51
C LYS A 62 8.62 6.00 -4.68
N GLU A 63 8.14 5.54 -5.82
CA GLU A 63 6.73 5.50 -6.20
C GLU A 63 6.11 4.20 -5.68
N ILE A 64 5.65 4.19 -4.43
CA ILE A 64 5.13 2.98 -3.78
C ILE A 64 3.64 3.16 -3.50
N PRO A 65 2.75 2.24 -3.95
CA PRO A 65 1.37 2.27 -3.52
C PRO A 65 1.30 1.95 -2.03
N VAL A 66 0.59 2.80 -1.30
CA VAL A 66 0.33 2.64 0.13
C VAL A 66 -1.18 2.57 0.29
N VAL A 67 -1.65 1.48 0.90
CA VAL A 67 -3.07 1.18 1.06
C VAL A 67 -3.40 1.19 2.54
N PHE A 68 -4.43 1.94 2.93
CA PHE A 68 -5.00 1.80 4.26
C PHE A 68 -5.91 0.58 4.27
N VAL A 69 -5.66 -0.33 5.21
CA VAL A 69 -6.45 -1.55 5.34
C VAL A 69 -7.57 -1.27 6.34
N GLU A 70 -8.70 -0.80 5.82
CA GLU A 70 -9.88 -0.52 6.62
C GLU A 70 -10.68 -1.78 6.97
N SER A 71 -11.48 -1.69 8.04
CA SER A 71 -12.57 -2.63 8.30
C SER A 71 -13.80 -1.88 8.79
N GLY A 72 -14.99 -2.35 8.37
CA GLY A 72 -16.26 -1.79 8.82
C GLY A 72 -16.57 -2.06 10.30
N HIS A 73 -15.73 -2.82 11.01
CA HIS A 73 -15.92 -3.16 12.41
C HIS A 73 -15.94 -1.92 13.34
N ASN A 74 -15.26 -0.85 12.92
CA ASN A 74 -15.14 0.40 13.68
C ASN A 74 -16.01 1.54 13.13
N LEU A 75 -16.92 1.24 12.20
CA LEU A 75 -17.91 2.22 11.74
C LEU A 75 -19.10 2.14 12.70
N HIS A 76 -19.30 3.20 13.48
CA HIS A 76 -20.39 3.35 14.45
C HIS A 76 -21.38 4.41 13.96
#